data_AF-A0A509KVZ4-F1
#
_entry.id   AF-A0A509KVZ4-F1
#
_cell.length_a   1.000
_cell.length_b   1.000
_cell.length_c   1.000
_cell.angle_alpha   90.00
_cell.angle_beta   90.00
_cell.angle_gamma   90.00
#
_symmetry.space_group_name_H-M   'P 1'
#
loop_
_entity.id
_entity.type
_entity.pdbx_description
1 polymer ?
#
loop_
_entity_poly.entity_id
_entity_poly.type
_entity_poly.pdbx_seq_one_letter_code
_entity_poly.pdbx_strand_id
1 'polypeptide(L)'
;FGSPEQKAQQIAGFIKTYGVDIGMLDGMLAGAAPSPEQQQNNQMQDMMDQRMAPVNQLLERINQAQTDRNSATNQQAGTDVNAFSEQAEFINDVRMDMADMMDMAAQRGQNMTLQQAYDKACAINPEISKVMADRVENARIMGNNQTVQQKMNAASSIHGEQGGTGGGSEDLSLRDMISAGFG
;
A
#
# COMPACT_ATOMS: atom_id res chain seq x y z
N PHE A 1 30.86 26.99 19.31
CA PHE A 1 32.32 26.96 19.11
C PHE A 1 32.92 26.06 20.19
N GLY A 2 33.13 24.78 19.85
CA GLY A 2 33.62 23.77 20.80
C GLY A 2 35.11 23.93 21.12
N SER A 3 35.54 23.31 22.22
CA SER A 3 36.92 23.35 22.68
C SER A 3 37.87 22.81 21.58
N PRO A 4 39.13 23.27 21.56
CA PRO A 4 40.12 22.80 20.59
C PRO A 4 40.23 21.26 20.55
N GLU A 5 40.06 20.61 21.70
CA GLU A 5 40.10 19.15 21.84
C GLU A 5 38.91 18.46 21.16
N GLN A 6 37.69 19.01 21.28
CA GLN A 6 36.51 18.45 20.61
C GLN A 6 36.58 18.57 19.09
N LYS A 7 37.17 19.65 18.58
CA LYS A 7 37.40 19.81 17.14
C LYS A 7 38.45 18.83 16.63
N ALA A 8 39.51 18.60 17.39
CA ALA A 8 40.54 17.60 17.06
C ALA A 8 39.97 16.17 17.04
N GLN A 9 39.07 15.83 17.96
CA GLN A 9 38.40 14.53 17.98
C GLN A 9 37.47 14.32 16.78
N GLN A 10 36.71 15.34 16.35
CA GLN A 10 35.89 15.24 15.14
C GLN A 10 36.73 15.08 13.88
N ILE A 11 37.84 15.81 13.77
CA ILE A 11 38.77 15.72 12.64
C ILE A 11 39.48 14.35 12.63
N ALA A 12 39.87 13.83 13.79
CA ALA A 12 40.46 12.48 13.91
C ALA A 12 39.49 11.35 13.51
N GLY A 13 38.19 11.51 13.77
CA GLY A 13 37.16 10.57 13.33
C GLY A 13 37.02 10.54 11.80
N PHE A 14 37.10 11.70 11.15
CA PHE A 14 37.12 11.80 9.69
C PHE A 14 38.38 11.15 9.10
N ILE A 15 39.55 11.41 9.69
CA ILE A 15 40.85 10.90 9.22
C ILE A 15 40.93 9.37 9.28
N LYS A 16 40.41 8.74 10.35
CA LYS A 16 40.34 7.27 10.47
C LYS A 16 39.44 6.60 9.44
N THR A 17 38.35 7.26 9.06
CA THR A 17 37.36 6.69 8.13
C THR A 17 37.89 6.68 6.69
N TYR A 18 38.73 7.64 6.33
CA TYR A 18 39.37 7.74 5.02
C TYR A 18 40.75 7.06 4.95
N GLY A 19 41.20 6.39 6.01
CA GLY A 19 42.44 5.61 6.02
C GLY A 19 43.72 6.45 5.95
N VAL A 20 43.67 7.74 6.30
CA VAL A 20 44.85 8.62 6.26
C VAL A 20 45.62 8.49 7.58
N ASP A 21 46.90 8.12 7.50
CA ASP A 21 47.74 7.95 8.67
C ASP A 21 48.05 9.31 9.34
N ILE A 22 47.71 9.43 10.63
CA ILE A 22 47.85 10.68 11.40
C ILE A 22 49.31 11.14 11.45
N GLY A 23 50.28 10.20 11.44
CA GLY A 23 51.70 10.55 11.37
C GLY A 23 52.13 11.16 10.03
N MET A 24 51.45 10.79 8.93
CA MET A 24 51.68 11.38 7.61
C MET A 24 51.15 12.81 7.53
N LEU A 25 49.98 13.07 8.16
CA LEU A 25 49.38 14.40 8.19
C LEU A 25 50.23 15.38 9.01
N ASP A 26 50.78 14.92 10.14
CA ASP A 26 51.68 15.70 11.01
C ASP A 26 53.00 16.05 10.30
N GLY A 27 53.60 15.09 9.59
CA GLY A 27 54.79 15.30 8.76
C GLY A 27 54.56 16.28 7.60
N MET A 28 53.41 16.20 6.92
CA MET A 28 53.05 17.14 5.84
C MET A 28 52.72 18.55 6.36
N LEU A 29 52.04 18.68 7.51
CA LEU A 29 51.78 19.98 8.12
C LEU A 29 53.06 20.64 8.67
N ALA A 30 54.05 19.84 9.10
CA ALA A 30 55.36 20.30 9.59
C ALA A 30 56.39 20.56 8.46
N GLY A 31 56.05 20.29 7.20
CA GLY A 31 56.91 20.53 6.05
C GLY A 31 58.03 19.48 5.85
N ALA A 32 57.91 18.29 6.45
CA ALA A 32 58.83 17.18 6.24
C ALA A 32 58.51 16.44 4.93
N ALA A 33 59.52 16.21 4.10
CA ALA A 33 59.38 15.37 2.91
C ALA A 33 59.00 13.93 3.33
N PRO A 34 58.10 13.26 2.58
CA PRO A 34 57.67 11.91 2.92
C PRO A 34 58.87 10.96 2.99
N SER A 35 58.88 10.09 3.98
CA SER A 35 59.97 9.12 4.21
C SER A 35 60.02 8.11 3.05
N PRO A 36 61.18 7.46 2.79
CA PRO A 36 61.29 6.43 1.74
C PRO A 36 60.26 5.31 1.86
N GLU A 37 59.88 4.92 3.09
CA GLU A 37 58.81 3.96 3.37
C GLU A 37 57.41 4.49 2.98
N GLN A 38 57.14 5.78 3.15
CA GLN A 38 55.88 6.42 2.73
C GLN A 38 55.78 6.52 1.20
N GLN A 39 56.90 6.75 0.51
CA GLN A 39 56.96 6.75 -0.95
C GLN A 39 56.69 5.36 -1.56
N GLN A 40 57.11 4.30 -0.87
CA GLN A 40 56.80 2.92 -1.28
C GLN A 40 55.33 2.58 -1.03
N ASN A 41 54.77 3.05 0.09
CA ASN A 41 53.35 2.84 0.41
C ASN A 41 52.42 3.54 -0.59
N ASN A 42 52.74 4.78 -0.99
CA ASN A 42 51.96 5.52 -2.01
C ASN A 42 51.94 4.80 -3.37
N GLN A 43 53.08 4.26 -3.83
CA GLN A 43 53.11 3.49 -5.08
C GLN A 43 52.28 2.20 -5.02
N MET A 44 52.24 1.56 -3.84
CA MET A 44 51.41 0.37 -3.61
C MET A 44 49.92 0.72 -3.60
N GLN A 45 49.57 1.88 -3.04
CA GLN A 45 48.23 2.47 -3.07
C GLN A 45 47.76 2.74 -4.50
N ASP A 46 48.59 3.40 -5.31
CA ASP A 46 48.26 3.73 -6.72
C ASP A 46 48.01 2.46 -7.56
N MET A 47 48.85 1.42 -7.39
CA MET A 47 48.65 0.12 -8.04
C MET A 47 47.40 -0.62 -7.53
N MET A 48 47.00 -0.39 -6.29
CA MET A 48 45.77 -0.97 -5.73
C MET A 48 44.55 -0.26 -6.34
N ASP A 49 44.54 1.06 -6.40
CA ASP A 49 43.46 1.86 -7.00
C ASP A 49 43.27 1.53 -8.48
N GLN A 50 44.36 1.35 -9.22
CA GLN A 50 44.29 0.99 -10.64
C GLN A 50 43.67 -0.39 -10.87
N ARG A 51 43.88 -1.34 -9.92
CA ARG A 51 43.26 -2.67 -9.94
C ARG A 51 41.81 -2.66 -9.44
N MET A 52 41.47 -1.73 -8.54
CA MET A 52 40.13 -1.58 -7.95
C MET A 52 39.22 -0.68 -8.80
N ALA A 53 39.74 0.08 -9.76
CA ALA A 53 38.97 0.93 -10.66
C ALA A 53 37.75 0.22 -11.32
N PRO A 54 37.86 -1.04 -11.81
CA PRO A 54 36.71 -1.76 -12.37
C PRO A 54 35.65 -2.12 -11.30
N VAL A 55 36.10 -2.41 -10.08
CA VAL A 55 35.21 -2.73 -8.95
C VAL A 55 34.43 -1.49 -8.53
N ASN A 56 35.09 -0.33 -8.47
CA ASN A 56 34.43 0.93 -8.16
C ASN A 56 33.35 1.26 -9.21
N GLN A 57 33.66 1.10 -10.50
CA GLN A 57 32.68 1.29 -11.58
C GLN A 57 31.50 0.30 -11.51
N LEU A 58 31.75 -0.94 -11.08
CA LEU A 58 30.68 -1.93 -10.89
C LEU A 58 29.80 -1.56 -9.70
N LEU A 59 30.41 -1.15 -8.59
CA LEU A 59 29.70 -0.76 -7.37
C LEU A 59 28.80 0.45 -7.63
N GLU A 60 29.28 1.42 -8.40
CA GLU A 60 28.52 2.61 -8.78
C GLU A 60 27.31 2.24 -9.66
N ARG A 61 27.49 1.32 -10.63
CA ARG A 61 26.37 0.77 -11.41
C ARG A 61 25.36 0.01 -10.57
N ILE A 62 25.79 -0.77 -9.58
CA ILE A 62 24.88 -1.51 -8.69
C ILE A 62 24.06 -0.54 -7.84
N ASN A 63 24.71 0.47 -7.24
CA ASN A 63 24.02 1.48 -6.44
C ASN A 63 23.00 2.27 -7.28
N GLN A 64 23.38 2.62 -8.51
CA GLN A 64 22.49 3.33 -9.42
C GLN A 64 21.30 2.46 -9.83
N ALA A 65 21.53 1.21 -10.24
CA ALA A 65 20.46 0.28 -10.60
C ALA A 65 19.50 0.00 -9.43
N GLN A 66 20.01 -0.08 -8.20
CA GLN A 66 19.18 -0.26 -7.02
C GLN A 66 18.32 0.97 -6.73
N THR A 67 18.88 2.17 -6.89
CA THR A 67 18.16 3.43 -6.72
C THR A 67 17.07 3.59 -7.79
N ASP A 68 17.39 3.31 -9.05
CA ASP A 68 16.44 3.37 -10.16
C ASP A 68 15.29 2.39 -9.97
N ARG A 69 15.58 1.17 -9.50
CA ARG A 69 14.56 0.15 -9.22
C ARG A 69 13.62 0.56 -8.08
N ASN A 70 14.17 1.13 -7.01
CA ASN A 70 13.36 1.63 -5.90
C ASN A 70 12.49 2.81 -6.33
N SER A 71 13.04 3.73 -7.12
CA SER A 71 12.31 4.88 -7.68
C SER A 71 11.17 4.43 -8.59
N ALA A 72 11.44 3.53 -9.54
CA ALA A 72 10.43 2.99 -10.45
C ALA A 72 9.31 2.24 -9.71
N THR A 73 9.66 1.46 -8.69
CA THR A 73 8.68 0.75 -7.85
C THR A 73 7.79 1.72 -7.09
N ASN A 74 8.38 2.75 -6.46
CA ASN A 74 7.63 3.77 -5.73
C ASN A 74 6.72 4.58 -6.65
N GLN A 75 7.17 4.89 -7.87
CA GLN A 75 6.41 5.65 -8.83
C GLN A 75 5.22 4.84 -9.36
N GLN A 76 5.42 3.55 -9.68
CA GLN A 76 4.35 2.64 -10.06
C GLN A 76 3.32 2.46 -8.94
N ALA A 77 3.79 2.23 -7.71
CA ALA A 77 2.91 2.13 -6.54
C ALA A 77 2.10 3.41 -6.32
N GLY A 78 2.70 4.58 -6.52
CA GLY A 78 2.00 5.87 -6.44
C GLY A 78 0.91 6.02 -7.50
N THR A 79 1.17 5.60 -8.75
CA THR A 79 0.15 5.59 -9.81
C THR A 79 -0.99 4.62 -9.51
N ASP A 80 -0.67 3.41 -9.05
CA ASP A 80 -1.67 2.38 -8.74
C ASP A 80 -2.56 2.79 -7.56
N VAL A 81 -1.98 3.38 -6.51
CA VAL A 81 -2.74 3.91 -5.37
C VAL A 81 -3.62 5.09 -5.79
N ASN A 82 -3.13 6.01 -6.62
CA ASN A 82 -3.94 7.13 -7.11
C ASN A 82 -5.13 6.63 -7.95
N ALA A 83 -4.89 5.71 -8.89
CA ALA A 83 -5.96 5.13 -9.71
C ALA A 83 -7.00 4.37 -8.86
N PHE A 84 -6.55 3.67 -7.82
CA PHE A 84 -7.44 3.00 -6.88
C PHE A 84 -8.21 3.97 -5.99
N SER A 85 -7.55 5.04 -5.54
CA SER A 85 -8.13 6.08 -4.68
C SER A 85 -9.30 6.83 -5.34
N GLU A 86 -9.36 6.88 -6.67
CA GLU A 86 -10.50 7.47 -7.39
C GLU A 86 -11.78 6.62 -7.25
N GLN A 87 -11.65 5.32 -7.02
CA GLN A 87 -12.78 4.37 -6.92
C GLN A 87 -13.12 4.06 -5.46
N ALA A 88 -12.16 4.19 -4.56
CA ALA A 88 -12.28 3.85 -3.16
C ALA A 88 -12.76 5.04 -2.32
N GLU A 89 -14.05 5.07 -1.97
CA GLU A 89 -14.69 6.18 -1.26
C GLU A 89 -14.05 6.49 0.11
N PHE A 90 -13.66 5.45 0.86
CA PHE A 90 -13.13 5.60 2.22
C PHE A 90 -11.61 5.53 2.30
N ILE A 91 -10.92 5.60 1.16
CA ILE A 91 -9.47 5.40 1.07
C ILE A 91 -8.68 6.32 2.00
N ASN A 92 -9.13 7.55 2.19
CA ASN A 92 -8.46 8.52 3.07
C ASN A 92 -8.49 8.09 4.54
N ASP A 93 -9.55 7.42 4.96
CA ASP A 93 -9.75 6.96 6.32
C ASP A 93 -9.03 5.63 6.58
N VAL A 94 -8.92 4.77 5.56
CA VAL A 94 -8.33 3.43 5.69
C VAL A 94 -6.89 3.30 5.22
N ARG A 95 -6.31 4.31 4.54
CA ARG A 95 -4.96 4.20 3.96
C ARG A 95 -3.87 3.80 4.95
N MET A 96 -3.98 4.23 6.21
CA MET A 96 -3.01 3.90 7.25
C MET A 96 -3.17 2.44 7.68
N ASP A 97 -4.40 2.00 7.92
CA ASP A 97 -4.71 0.60 8.23
C ASP A 97 -4.29 -0.33 7.08
N MET A 98 -4.48 0.09 5.84
CA MET A 98 -4.03 -0.63 4.65
C MET A 98 -2.51 -0.77 4.62
N ALA A 99 -1.77 0.31 4.91
CA ALA A 99 -0.31 0.28 4.97
C ALA A 99 0.17 -0.71 6.04
N ASP A 100 -0.41 -0.65 7.25
CA ASP A 100 -0.07 -1.57 8.34
C ASP A 100 -0.34 -3.04 7.98
N MET A 101 -1.46 -3.32 7.30
CA MET A 101 -1.79 -4.68 6.85
C MET A 101 -0.85 -5.20 5.76
N MET A 102 -0.47 -4.35 4.81
CA MET A 102 0.45 -4.71 3.74
C MET A 102 1.87 -4.93 4.28
N ASP A 103 2.33 -4.10 5.22
CA ASP A 103 3.61 -4.27 5.90
C ASP A 103 3.63 -5.57 6.72
N MET A 104 2.55 -5.86 7.46
CA MET A 104 2.42 -7.10 8.21
C MET A 104 2.39 -8.34 7.29
N ALA A 105 1.74 -8.25 6.12
CA ALA A 105 1.72 -9.31 5.14
C ALA A 105 3.11 -9.55 4.54
N ALA A 106 3.81 -8.47 4.17
CA ALA A 106 5.17 -8.53 3.64
C ALA A 106 6.15 -9.17 4.64
N GLN A 107 6.05 -8.81 5.93
CA GLN A 107 6.83 -9.43 7.01
C GLN A 107 6.56 -10.93 7.15
N ARG A 108 5.35 -11.39 6.83
CA ARG A 108 4.97 -12.81 6.83
C ARG A 108 5.30 -13.52 5.52
N GLY A 109 5.93 -12.85 4.55
CA GLY A 109 6.19 -13.38 3.22
C GLY A 109 4.92 -13.59 2.38
N GLN A 110 3.83 -12.91 2.73
CA GLN A 110 2.56 -12.95 2.00
C GLN A 110 2.41 -11.70 1.14
N ASN A 111 2.07 -11.87 -0.13
CA ASN A 111 1.69 -10.75 -0.99
C ASN A 111 0.22 -10.41 -0.75
N MET A 112 -0.04 -9.22 -0.19
CA MET A 112 -1.38 -8.66 -0.06
C MET A 112 -1.59 -7.61 -1.14
N THR A 113 -2.66 -7.73 -1.92
CA THR A 113 -3.00 -6.72 -2.93
C THR A 113 -3.63 -5.49 -2.27
N LEU A 114 -3.55 -4.33 -2.94
CA LEU A 114 -4.15 -3.08 -2.47
C LEU A 114 -5.66 -3.23 -2.21
N GLN A 115 -6.37 -3.94 -3.09
CA GLN A 115 -7.80 -4.20 -2.93
C GLN A 115 -8.12 -5.07 -1.71
N GLN A 116 -7.32 -6.13 -1.48
CA GLN A 116 -7.49 -6.98 -0.30
C GLN A 116 -7.24 -6.22 1.00
N ALA A 117 -6.25 -5.32 1.01
CA ALA A 117 -5.97 -4.45 2.14
C ALA A 117 -7.15 -3.49 2.39
N TYR A 118 -7.69 -2.89 1.33
CA TYR A 118 -8.85 -2.00 1.41
C TYR A 118 -10.08 -2.69 1.99
N ASP A 119 -10.47 -3.85 1.43
CA ASP A 119 -11.66 -4.59 1.89
C ASP A 119 -11.55 -4.98 3.36
N LYS A 120 -10.36 -5.41 3.79
CA LYS A 120 -10.07 -5.75 5.19
C LYS A 120 -10.12 -4.51 6.08
N ALA A 121 -9.54 -3.40 5.65
CA ALA A 121 -9.54 -2.17 6.43
C ALA A 121 -10.95 -1.58 6.59
N CYS A 122 -11.77 -1.59 5.53
CA CYS A 122 -13.19 -1.22 5.61
C CYS A 122 -14.00 -2.13 6.54
N ALA A 123 -13.66 -3.42 6.60
CA ALA A 123 -14.35 -4.36 7.49
C ALA A 123 -13.98 -4.17 8.97
N ILE A 124 -12.74 -3.76 9.26
CA ILE A 124 -12.25 -3.57 10.63
C ILE A 124 -12.69 -2.21 11.19
N ASN A 125 -12.78 -1.17 10.35
CA ASN A 125 -13.20 0.15 10.78
C ASN A 125 -14.72 0.17 11.11
N PRO A 126 -15.13 0.37 12.38
CA PRO A 126 -16.54 0.28 12.77
C PRO A 126 -17.43 1.33 12.12
N GLU A 127 -16.91 2.53 11.87
CA GLU A 127 -17.65 3.64 11.28
C GLU A 127 -17.97 3.36 9.81
N ILE A 128 -16.98 2.90 9.05
CA ILE A 128 -17.14 2.55 7.64
C ILE A 128 -18.02 1.31 7.49
N SER A 129 -17.77 0.29 8.30
CA SER A 129 -18.55 -0.94 8.29
C SER A 129 -20.04 -0.66 8.56
N LYS A 130 -20.35 0.25 9.49
CA LYS A 130 -21.71 0.68 9.77
C LYS A 130 -22.35 1.41 8.58
N VAL A 131 -21.65 2.37 7.95
CA VAL A 131 -22.16 3.08 6.76
C VAL A 131 -22.45 2.10 5.62
N MET A 132 -21.57 1.13 5.40
CA MET A 132 -21.76 0.09 4.39
C MET A 132 -22.95 -0.82 4.73
N ALA A 133 -23.10 -1.22 6.00
CA ALA A 133 -24.24 -2.00 6.46
C ALA A 133 -25.57 -1.24 6.31
N ASP A 134 -25.59 0.04 6.68
CA ASP A 134 -26.76 0.92 6.54
C ASP A 134 -27.16 1.09 5.06
N ARG A 135 -26.20 1.16 4.14
CA ARG A 135 -26.47 1.20 2.69
C ARG A 135 -27.09 -0.09 2.17
N VAL A 136 -26.55 -1.24 2.58
CA VAL A 136 -27.09 -2.55 2.19
C VAL A 136 -28.52 -2.70 2.71
N GLU A 137 -28.77 -2.30 3.96
CA GLU A 137 -30.11 -2.37 4.55
C GLU A 137 -31.09 -1.42 3.86
N ASN A 138 -30.69 -0.18 3.59
CA ASN A 138 -31.52 0.78 2.85
C ASN A 138 -31.83 0.31 1.43
N ALA A 139 -30.85 -0.26 0.71
CA ALA A 139 -31.06 -0.83 -0.62
C ALA A 139 -32.04 -2.01 -0.58
N ARG A 140 -31.93 -2.88 0.43
CA ARG A 140 -32.87 -3.99 0.65
C ARG A 140 -34.29 -3.49 0.91
N ILE A 141 -34.44 -2.48 1.76
CA ILE A 141 -35.75 -1.87 2.08
C ILE A 141 -36.35 -1.19 0.83
N MET A 142 -35.56 -0.50 0.01
CA MET A 142 -36.05 0.14 -1.22
C MET A 142 -36.45 -0.89 -2.29
N GLY A 143 -35.65 -1.93 -2.52
CA GLY A 143 -36.00 -3.03 -3.43
C GLY A 143 -37.27 -3.77 -3.00
N ASN A 144 -37.41 -4.02 -1.69
CA ASN A 144 -38.63 -4.62 -1.14
C ASN A 144 -39.83 -3.66 -1.25
N ASN A 145 -39.67 -2.36 -1.00
CA ASN A 145 -40.74 -1.39 -1.18
C ASN A 145 -41.22 -1.33 -2.63
N GLN A 146 -40.32 -1.42 -3.62
CA GLN A 146 -40.70 -1.41 -5.02
C GLN A 146 -41.55 -2.63 -5.40
N THR A 147 -41.20 -3.82 -4.90
CA THR A 147 -42.00 -5.03 -5.11
C THR A 147 -43.34 -5.00 -4.36
N VAL A 148 -43.38 -4.43 -3.15
CA VAL A 148 -44.63 -4.25 -2.39
C VAL A 148 -45.53 -3.21 -3.08
N GLN A 149 -44.98 -2.10 -3.57
CA GLN A 149 -45.71 -1.08 -4.33
C GLN A 149 -46.26 -1.63 -5.65
N GLN A 150 -45.49 -2.46 -6.36
CA GLN A 150 -45.94 -3.16 -7.57
C GLN A 150 -47.08 -4.13 -7.27
N LYS A 151 -46.99 -4.90 -6.17
CA LYS A 151 -48.06 -5.80 -5.72
C LYS A 151 -49.32 -5.01 -5.33
N MET A 152 -49.19 -3.87 -4.65
CA MET A 152 -50.32 -3.00 -4.30
C MET A 152 -50.96 -2.38 -5.55
N ASN A 153 -50.18 -1.93 -6.52
CA ASN A 153 -50.69 -1.40 -7.78
C ASN A 153 -51.42 -2.46 -8.60
N ALA A 154 -50.87 -3.67 -8.73
CA ALA A 154 -51.52 -4.81 -9.41
C ALA A 154 -52.80 -5.29 -8.68
N ALA A 155 -52.82 -5.23 -7.35
CA ALA A 155 -54.02 -5.52 -6.56
C ALA A 155 -55.10 -4.43 -6.77
N SER A 156 -54.70 -3.16 -6.89
CA SER A 156 -55.63 -2.05 -7.13
C SER A 156 -56.21 -2.03 -8.55
N SER A 157 -55.51 -2.56 -9.56
CA SER A 157 -56.03 -2.70 -10.93
C SER A 157 -57.09 -3.80 -11.08
N ILE A 158 -57.21 -4.71 -10.12
CA ILE A 158 -58.26 -5.74 -10.09
C ILE A 158 -59.54 -5.21 -9.42
N HIS A 159 -59.48 -4.08 -8.69
CA HIS A 159 -60.64 -3.50 -7.99
C HIS A 159 -61.38 -2.41 -8.78
N GLY A 160 -61.02 -2.18 -10.06
CA GLY A 160 -61.58 -1.12 -10.90
C GLY A 160 -62.43 -1.58 -12.09
N GLU A 161 -62.46 -2.87 -12.41
CA GLU A 161 -63.16 -3.40 -13.59
C GLU A 161 -64.04 -4.59 -13.21
N GLN A 162 -65.07 -4.33 -12.42
CA GLN A 162 -66.18 -5.28 -12.26
C GLN A 162 -67.53 -4.55 -12.25
N GLY A 163 -67.84 -3.94 -13.39
CA GLY A 163 -69.20 -3.72 -13.84
C GLY A 163 -69.43 -4.56 -15.10
N GLY A 164 -69.78 -5.83 -14.95
CA GLY A 164 -69.97 -6.72 -16.10
C GLY A 164 -70.38 -8.15 -15.73
N THR A 165 -71.68 -8.37 -15.59
CA THR A 165 -72.44 -9.59 -15.90
C THR A 165 -71.71 -10.95 -15.97
N GLY A 166 -72.00 -11.80 -14.97
CA GLY A 166 -72.35 -13.22 -15.11
C GLY A 166 -71.40 -14.16 -15.86
N GLY A 167 -70.75 -15.07 -15.12
CA GLY A 167 -70.16 -16.28 -15.69
C GLY A 167 -69.32 -17.01 -14.65
N GLY A 168 -69.83 -18.12 -14.11
CA GLY A 168 -69.09 -18.96 -13.18
C GLY A 168 -67.87 -19.60 -13.83
N SER A 169 -66.77 -19.64 -13.11
CA SER A 169 -65.77 -20.71 -13.18
C SER A 169 -64.99 -20.69 -11.86
N GLU A 170 -64.94 -21.86 -11.27
CA GLU A 170 -64.30 -22.19 -10.01
C GLU A 170 -62.81 -21.89 -10.09
N ASP A 171 -62.34 -20.90 -9.33
CA ASP A 171 -60.92 -20.71 -9.09
C ASP A 171 -60.66 -21.09 -7.63
N LEU A 172 -60.30 -22.37 -7.46
CA LEU A 172 -59.89 -22.97 -6.20
C LEU A 172 -58.75 -22.13 -5.62
N SER A 173 -59.01 -21.53 -4.47
CA SER A 173 -57.99 -20.76 -3.77
C SER A 173 -56.79 -21.68 -3.47
N LEU A 174 -55.56 -21.18 -3.52
CA LEU A 174 -54.33 -21.95 -3.21
C LEU A 174 -54.41 -22.72 -1.88
N ARG A 175 -55.34 -22.34 -1.00
CA ARG A 175 -55.70 -23.02 0.24
C ARG A 175 -56.41 -24.37 0.02
N ASP A 176 -57.27 -24.49 -1.00
CA ASP A 176 -57.94 -25.73 -1.42
C ASP A 176 -56.99 -26.67 -2.18
N MET A 177 -56.01 -26.12 -2.90
CA MET A 177 -55.01 -26.91 -3.62
C MET A 177 -53.98 -27.55 -2.66
N ILE A 178 -53.70 -26.93 -1.51
CA ILE A 178 -52.79 -27.48 -0.48
C ILE A 178 -53.49 -28.52 0.40
N SER A 179 -54.81 -28.40 0.65
CA SER A 179 -55.55 -29.40 1.43
C SER A 179 -55.79 -30.71 0.65
N ALA A 180 -55.81 -30.66 -0.68
CA ALA A 180 -55.95 -31.84 -1.54
C ALA A 180 -54.64 -32.65 -1.73
N GLY A 181 -53.48 -32.10 -1.38
CA GLY A 181 -52.17 -32.75 -1.59
C GLY A 181 -51.64 -33.58 -0.39
N PHE A 182 -52.34 -33.57 0.75
CA PHE A 182 -51.93 -34.25 1.99
C PHE A 182 -53.02 -35.18 2.56
N GLY A 183 -53.89 -35.72 1.70
CA GLY A 183 -54.85 -36.78 2.02
C GLY A 183 -54.43 -38.13 1.46
#